data_AF-A0A533TB37-F1
#
_entry.id   AF-A0A533TB37-F1
#
_cell.length_a   1.000
_cell.length_b   1.000
_cell.length_c   1.000
_cell.angle_alpha   90.00
_cell.angle_beta   90.00
_cell.angle_gamma   90.00
#
_symmetry.space_group_name_H-M   'P 1'
#
loop_
_entity.id
_entity.type
_entity.pdbx_description
1 polymer ?
#
loop_
_entity_poly.entity_id
_entity_poly.type
_entity_poly.pdbx_seq_one_letter_code
_entity_poly.pdbx_strand_id
1 'polypeptide(L)'
;MARQTMNAGLSFWGFDLLTLPGITDPIAVLDEAKNFFESIQVYSTPGKLKNFRYSAQEVTAYEKAIKLLGNLDLLRDFVMTLSPVASWLSTAETVLAVDHDWVKRMKIAQRDLLDSLRQADVTLLSSQAQGITAKLLQLKKEYSNAYIAMHTKARLGVNDDKRKAALLNDSRIQTLNKLSVIDLMPRQQLGDFQNRLAGLKSCFALTEQNLDSTPVCPHCGFRPLLNESIMIGANQMIERMDTELDAMVAGWSVTILGNLKDPITQANMDLLRSDDRQPLELFIRSGELPEPLDNNFVHALKEVLSGLVKVSVKAKDLEKALQVHGGAATPGEMKRRFEEYIDQLTKGKDPAKVRIVIESKGE
;
A
#
# COMPACT_ATOMS: atom_id res chain seq x y z
N MET A 1 35.80 35.07 6.45
CA MET A 1 34.93 34.33 5.51
C MET A 1 35.62 33.08 4.97
N ALA A 2 36.69 33.16 4.15
CA ALA A 2 37.37 31.97 3.60
C ALA A 2 37.79 30.91 4.64
N ARG A 3 38.33 31.34 5.80
CA ARG A 3 38.68 30.44 6.91
C ARG A 3 37.47 29.70 7.52
N GLN A 4 36.32 30.36 7.58
CA GLN A 4 35.06 29.72 8.03
C GLN A 4 34.56 28.73 6.98
N THR A 5 34.68 29.05 5.69
CA THR A 5 34.34 28.14 4.59
C THR A 5 35.19 26.87 4.60
N MET A 6 36.49 26.98 4.86
CA MET A 6 37.36 25.81 5.00
C MET A 6 37.03 24.99 6.25
N ASN A 7 36.77 25.64 7.38
CA ASN A 7 36.41 24.96 8.63
C ASN A 7 35.04 24.26 8.56
N ALA A 8 34.13 24.74 7.70
CA ALA A 8 32.85 24.09 7.42
C ALA A 8 32.98 22.82 6.57
N GLY A 9 34.15 22.58 5.97
CA GLY A 9 34.43 21.44 5.09
C GLY A 9 33.93 21.67 3.67
N LEU A 10 34.85 21.75 2.71
CA LEU A 10 34.51 21.78 1.27
C LEU A 10 34.51 20.35 0.74
N SER A 11 33.39 19.65 0.93
CA SER A 11 33.23 18.27 0.46
C SER A 11 32.10 18.12 -0.56
N PHE A 12 32.29 17.21 -1.51
CA PHE A 12 31.28 16.83 -2.48
C PHE A 12 31.18 15.30 -2.56
N TRP A 13 30.02 14.72 -2.23
CA TRP A 13 29.83 13.26 -2.07
C TRP A 13 30.94 12.58 -1.23
N GLY A 14 31.34 13.23 -0.13
CA GLY A 14 32.37 12.73 0.77
C GLY A 14 33.81 12.88 0.27
N PHE A 15 34.04 13.42 -0.93
CA PHE A 15 35.36 13.78 -1.42
C PHE A 15 35.74 15.19 -0.95
N ASP A 16 36.89 15.32 -0.28
CA ASP A 16 37.44 16.60 0.18
C ASP A 16 38.10 17.37 -0.99
N LEU A 17 37.49 18.47 -1.39
CA LEU A 17 37.95 19.29 -2.51
C LEU A 17 39.22 20.09 -2.19
N LEU A 18 39.62 20.19 -0.92
CA LEU A 18 40.89 20.82 -0.55
C LEU A 18 42.10 19.95 -0.92
N THR A 19 41.88 18.67 -1.26
CA THR A 19 42.92 17.75 -1.75
C THR A 19 43.22 17.91 -3.24
N LEU A 20 42.52 18.82 -3.92
CA LEU A 20 42.71 19.03 -5.36
C LEU A 20 44.09 19.60 -5.70
N PRO A 21 44.66 19.22 -6.86
CA PRO A 21 45.87 19.84 -7.38
C PRO A 21 45.72 21.37 -7.46
N GLY A 22 46.75 22.08 -6.98
CA GLY A 22 46.76 23.56 -6.94
C GLY A 22 46.31 24.18 -5.62
N ILE A 23 45.90 23.37 -4.64
CA ILE A 23 45.65 23.80 -3.26
C ILE A 23 46.73 23.18 -2.37
N THR A 24 47.61 24.00 -1.82
CA THR A 24 48.72 23.55 -0.95
C THR A 24 48.77 24.42 0.29
N ASP A 25 48.76 23.78 1.46
CA ASP A 25 48.79 24.42 2.78
C ASP A 25 47.88 25.66 2.91
N PRO A 26 46.58 25.56 2.53
CA PRO A 26 45.73 26.73 2.37
C PRO A 26 45.52 27.52 3.68
N ILE A 27 45.58 26.84 4.83
CA ILE A 27 45.47 27.49 6.15
C ILE A 27 46.69 28.37 6.43
N ALA A 28 47.91 27.85 6.20
CA ALA A 28 49.14 28.59 6.48
C ALA A 28 49.27 29.80 5.56
N VAL A 29 49.04 29.61 4.25
CA VAL A 29 49.10 30.68 3.25
C VAL A 29 48.10 31.81 3.55
N LEU A 30 46.88 31.47 3.97
CA LEU A 30 45.87 32.47 4.30
C LEU A 30 46.13 33.17 5.64
N ASP A 31 46.69 32.49 6.63
CA ASP A 31 47.03 33.10 7.92
C ASP A 31 48.18 34.10 7.79
N GLU A 32 49.21 33.76 7.00
CA GLU A 32 50.32 34.68 6.70
C GLU A 32 49.82 35.90 5.91
N ALA A 33 49.01 35.67 4.87
CA ALA A 33 48.41 36.75 4.09
C ALA A 33 47.47 37.64 4.91
N LYS A 34 46.69 37.06 5.83
CA LYS A 34 45.84 37.83 6.74
C LYS A 34 46.68 38.79 7.60
N ASN A 35 47.73 38.28 8.25
CA ASN A 35 48.60 39.11 9.09
C ASN A 35 49.22 40.26 8.29
N PHE A 36 49.65 39.97 7.06
CA PHE A 36 50.14 41.00 6.14
C PHE A 36 49.08 42.04 5.78
N PHE A 37 47.89 41.60 5.32
CA PHE A 37 46.83 42.52 4.94
C PHE A 37 46.34 43.38 6.11
N GLU A 38 46.28 42.84 7.32
CA GLU A 38 45.98 43.61 8.54
C GLU A 38 47.07 44.64 8.84
N SER A 39 48.35 44.27 8.67
CA SER A 39 49.48 45.18 8.91
C SER A 39 49.53 46.39 7.98
N ILE A 40 48.97 46.27 6.76
CA ILE A 40 48.97 47.37 5.78
C ILE A 40 47.73 48.28 5.88
N GLN A 41 46.71 47.93 6.66
CA GLN A 41 45.50 48.74 6.83
C GLN A 41 45.79 50.16 7.37
N VAL A 42 46.90 50.31 8.09
CA VAL A 42 47.35 51.61 8.63
C VAL A 42 47.71 52.60 7.53
N TYR A 43 48.09 52.13 6.33
CA TYR A 43 48.56 52.95 5.21
C TYR A 43 47.42 53.46 4.31
N SER A 44 46.43 54.14 4.92
CA SER A 44 45.17 54.51 4.25
C SER A 44 45.15 55.87 3.55
N THR A 45 46.24 56.64 3.58
CA THR A 45 46.31 57.98 2.94
C THR A 45 47.66 58.18 2.23
N PRO A 46 47.75 59.11 1.25
CA PRO A 46 49.01 59.41 0.57
C PRO A 46 50.15 59.80 1.52
N GLY A 47 49.85 60.53 2.59
CA GLY A 47 50.83 60.90 3.63
C GLY A 47 51.33 59.70 4.43
N LYS A 48 50.47 58.72 4.72
CA LYS A 48 50.86 57.49 5.43
C LYS A 48 51.64 56.53 4.55
N LEU A 49 51.34 56.48 3.24
CA LEU A 49 52.06 55.64 2.27
C LEU A 49 53.54 56.03 2.10
N LYS A 50 53.94 57.26 2.42
CA LYS A 50 55.37 57.65 2.44
C LYS A 50 56.21 56.80 3.40
N ASN A 51 55.60 56.21 4.42
CA ASN A 51 56.24 55.35 5.41
C ASN A 51 55.94 53.85 5.16
N PHE A 52 55.54 53.48 3.94
CA PHE A 52 55.27 52.10 3.58
C PHE A 52 56.57 51.29 3.67
N ARG A 53 56.58 50.29 4.55
CA ARG A 53 57.81 49.56 4.94
C ARG A 53 58.11 48.32 4.11
N TYR A 54 57.17 47.89 3.27
CA TYR A 54 57.30 46.67 2.48
C TYR A 54 57.79 47.00 1.07
N SER A 55 58.71 46.19 0.56
CA SER A 55 59.15 46.22 -0.82
C SER A 55 58.07 45.70 -1.77
N ALA A 56 58.17 46.05 -3.05
CA ALA A 56 57.29 45.51 -4.08
C ALA A 56 57.31 43.97 -4.12
N GLN A 57 58.49 43.36 -3.91
CA GLN A 57 58.64 41.90 -3.89
C GLN A 57 57.89 41.26 -2.71
N GLU A 58 57.94 41.85 -1.52
CA GLU A 58 57.19 41.39 -0.35
C GLU A 58 55.68 41.51 -0.58
N VAL A 59 55.21 42.57 -1.24
CA VAL A 59 53.79 42.71 -1.59
C VAL A 59 53.36 41.65 -2.62
N THR A 60 54.15 41.46 -3.69
CA THR A 60 53.85 40.50 -4.76
C THR A 60 53.90 39.05 -4.28
N ALA A 61 54.67 38.73 -3.23
CA ALA A 61 54.69 37.40 -2.64
C ALA A 61 53.30 36.89 -2.20
N TYR A 62 52.39 37.80 -1.84
CA TYR A 62 51.01 37.47 -1.44
C TYR A 62 50.04 37.26 -2.61
N GLU A 63 50.48 37.39 -3.87
CA GLU A 63 49.65 37.08 -5.05
C GLU A 63 49.10 35.64 -5.00
N LYS A 64 49.91 34.69 -4.51
CA LYS A 64 49.50 33.29 -4.33
C LYS A 64 48.32 33.15 -3.38
N ALA A 65 48.27 33.94 -2.30
CA ALA A 65 47.17 33.92 -1.36
C ALA A 65 45.88 34.50 -1.95
N ILE A 66 45.99 35.54 -2.78
CA ILE A 66 44.84 36.11 -3.51
C ILE A 66 44.27 35.09 -4.51
N LYS A 67 45.15 34.40 -5.26
CA LYS A 67 44.73 33.31 -6.17
C LYS A 67 44.05 32.17 -5.43
N LEU A 68 44.59 31.78 -4.28
CA LEU A 68 44.00 30.75 -3.43
C LEU A 68 42.60 31.15 -2.93
N LEU A 69 42.39 32.40 -2.53
CA LEU A 69 41.05 32.90 -2.16
C LEU A 69 40.05 32.75 -3.31
N GLY A 70 40.44 33.12 -4.53
CA GLY A 70 39.63 32.92 -5.72
C GLY A 70 39.29 31.44 -5.95
N ASN A 71 40.27 30.54 -5.84
CA ASN A 71 40.05 29.10 -5.98
C ASN A 71 39.07 28.56 -4.92
N LEU A 72 39.18 29.02 -3.66
CA LEU A 72 38.25 28.62 -2.60
C LEU A 72 36.82 29.11 -2.84
N ASP A 73 36.65 30.31 -3.39
CA ASP A 73 35.34 30.81 -3.81
C ASP A 73 34.75 29.96 -4.94
N LEU A 74 35.56 29.57 -5.94
CA LEU A 74 35.11 28.65 -7.00
C LEU A 74 34.68 27.29 -6.44
N LEU A 75 35.43 26.72 -5.49
CA LEU A 75 35.05 25.47 -4.84
C LEU A 75 33.76 25.59 -4.03
N ARG A 76 33.61 26.68 -3.27
CA ARG A 76 32.39 26.95 -2.53
C ARG A 76 31.19 27.02 -3.47
N ASP A 77 31.30 27.77 -4.56
CA ASP A 77 30.20 27.96 -5.50
C ASP A 77 29.86 26.65 -6.22
N PHE A 78 30.86 25.82 -6.54
CA PHE A 78 30.68 24.46 -7.05
C PHE A 78 29.88 23.58 -6.07
N VAL A 79 30.30 23.53 -4.80
CA VAL A 79 29.63 22.74 -3.75
C VAL A 79 28.20 23.24 -3.53
N MET A 80 28.00 24.55 -3.41
CA MET A 80 26.68 25.14 -3.17
C MET A 80 25.71 24.85 -4.32
N THR A 81 26.19 24.86 -5.57
CA THR A 81 25.37 24.62 -6.76
C THR A 81 24.98 23.14 -6.90
N LEU A 82 25.93 22.23 -6.68
CA LEU A 82 25.74 20.81 -6.99
C LEU A 82 25.29 19.96 -5.81
N SER A 83 25.60 20.35 -4.57
CA SER A 83 25.25 19.57 -3.37
C SER A 83 23.75 19.27 -3.23
N PRO A 84 22.81 20.19 -3.53
CA PRO A 84 21.38 19.88 -3.44
C PRO A 84 20.97 18.73 -4.37
N VAL A 85 21.42 18.76 -5.63
CA VAL A 85 21.10 17.71 -6.62
C VAL A 85 21.81 16.40 -6.26
N ALA A 86 23.06 16.48 -5.82
CA ALA A 86 23.85 15.34 -5.39
C ALA A 86 23.21 14.61 -4.19
N SER A 87 22.79 15.35 -3.17
CA SER A 87 22.08 14.81 -2.00
C SER A 87 20.73 14.18 -2.37
N TRP A 88 19.99 14.84 -3.27
CA TRP A 88 18.74 14.30 -3.79
C TRP A 88 18.97 12.96 -4.50
N LEU A 89 19.99 12.87 -5.37
CA LEU A 89 20.32 11.64 -6.11
C LEU A 89 20.76 10.51 -5.18
N SER A 90 21.57 10.81 -4.15
CA SER A 90 21.95 9.82 -3.13
C SER A 90 20.74 9.31 -2.35
N THR A 91 19.77 10.17 -2.06
CA THR A 91 18.51 9.73 -1.43
C THR A 91 17.71 8.85 -2.39
N ALA A 92 17.62 9.25 -3.66
CA ALA A 92 16.89 8.54 -4.72
C ALA A 92 17.44 7.12 -4.94
N GLU A 93 18.76 6.96 -4.88
CA GLU A 93 19.46 5.66 -4.95
C GLU A 93 18.91 4.65 -3.94
N THR A 94 18.59 5.09 -2.72
CA THR A 94 18.10 4.20 -1.65
C THR A 94 16.63 3.78 -1.83
N VAL A 95 15.89 4.41 -2.73
CA VAL A 95 14.45 4.17 -2.93
C VAL A 95 14.21 2.99 -3.88
N LEU A 96 15.12 2.77 -4.82
CA LEU A 96 15.03 1.71 -5.83
C LEU A 96 15.86 0.48 -5.43
N ALA A 97 15.58 -0.64 -6.10
CA ALA A 97 16.35 -1.86 -5.92
C ALA A 97 17.80 -1.71 -6.39
N VAL A 98 18.73 -2.38 -5.71
CA VAL A 98 20.18 -2.28 -5.97
C VAL A 98 20.54 -2.72 -7.40
N ASP A 99 19.76 -3.64 -7.96
CA ASP A 99 19.90 -4.18 -9.30
C ASP A 99 19.18 -3.37 -10.39
N HIS A 100 18.41 -2.33 -10.01
CA HIS A 100 17.73 -1.46 -10.96
C HIS A 100 18.74 -0.72 -11.86
N ASP A 101 18.48 -0.67 -13.17
CA ASP A 101 19.44 -0.14 -14.15
C ASP A 101 19.79 1.33 -13.91
N TRP A 102 18.83 2.13 -13.46
CA TRP A 102 19.10 3.52 -13.05
C TRP A 102 20.09 3.60 -11.87
N VAL A 103 19.99 2.71 -10.87
CA VAL A 103 20.89 2.70 -9.71
C VAL A 103 22.32 2.37 -10.15
N LYS A 104 22.48 1.37 -11.04
CA LYS A 104 23.79 1.04 -11.63
C LYS A 104 24.40 2.23 -12.36
N ARG A 105 23.62 2.90 -13.21
CA ARG A 105 24.08 4.08 -13.97
C ARG A 105 24.41 5.26 -13.07
N MET A 106 23.62 5.49 -12.01
CA MET A 106 23.89 6.53 -11.01
C MET A 106 25.22 6.28 -10.31
N LYS A 107 25.48 5.05 -9.85
CA LYS A 107 26.76 4.69 -9.21
C LYS A 107 27.97 4.86 -10.13
N ILE A 108 27.84 4.44 -11.40
CA ILE A 108 28.89 4.65 -12.40
C ILE A 108 29.13 6.15 -12.61
N ALA A 109 28.06 6.94 -12.79
CA ALA A 109 28.19 8.37 -12.98
C ALA A 109 28.81 9.09 -11.77
N GLN A 110 28.47 8.68 -10.55
CA GLN A 110 29.06 9.18 -9.32
C GLN A 110 30.56 8.88 -9.28
N ARG A 111 30.95 7.63 -9.52
CA ARG A 111 32.35 7.20 -9.52
C ARG A 111 33.16 7.97 -10.58
N ASP A 112 32.70 7.95 -11.82
CA ASP A 112 33.41 8.57 -12.94
C ASP A 112 33.59 10.09 -12.72
N LEU A 113 32.60 10.74 -12.11
CA LEU A 113 32.68 12.15 -11.73
C LEU A 113 33.71 12.38 -10.61
N LEU A 114 33.70 11.57 -9.56
CA LEU A 114 34.68 11.68 -8.47
C LEU A 114 36.11 11.42 -8.96
N ASP A 115 36.29 10.45 -9.86
CA ASP A 115 37.57 10.16 -10.50
C ASP A 115 38.06 11.35 -11.36
N SER A 116 37.14 11.96 -12.13
CA SER A 116 37.40 13.18 -12.89
C SER A 116 37.79 14.35 -11.98
N LEU A 117 37.10 14.54 -10.85
CA LEU A 117 37.40 15.61 -9.90
C LEU A 117 38.79 15.43 -9.29
N ARG A 118 39.21 14.23 -8.92
CA ARG A 118 40.56 13.98 -8.35
C ARG A 118 41.71 14.44 -9.25
N GLN A 119 41.48 14.50 -10.56
CA GLN A 119 42.46 14.89 -11.55
C GLN A 119 42.24 16.31 -12.08
N ALA A 120 41.18 17.00 -11.63
CA ALA A 120 40.80 18.30 -12.15
C ALA A 120 41.68 19.42 -11.59
N ASP A 121 42.02 20.37 -12.46
CA ASP A 121 42.54 21.67 -12.05
C ASP A 121 41.38 22.51 -11.50
N VAL A 122 41.56 23.07 -10.30
CA VAL A 122 40.55 23.92 -9.63
C VAL A 122 40.07 25.08 -10.51
N THR A 123 40.93 25.61 -11.38
CA THR A 123 40.61 26.73 -12.28
C THR A 123 39.67 26.32 -13.42
N LEU A 124 39.59 25.03 -13.74
CA LEU A 124 38.71 24.48 -14.77
C LEU A 124 37.38 23.97 -14.21
N LEU A 125 37.20 23.92 -12.89
CA LEU A 125 35.97 23.41 -12.28
C LEU A 125 34.75 24.23 -12.69
N SER A 126 34.88 25.54 -12.87
CA SER A 126 33.78 26.40 -13.29
C SER A 126 33.30 26.08 -14.72
N SER A 127 34.23 25.76 -15.63
CA SER A 127 33.86 25.38 -17.01
C SER A 127 33.26 23.97 -17.07
N GLN A 128 33.65 23.08 -16.17
CA GLN A 128 33.10 21.73 -16.04
C GLN A 128 31.77 21.68 -15.27
N ALA A 129 31.51 22.65 -14.37
CA ALA A 129 30.34 22.67 -13.48
C ALA A 129 29.02 22.61 -14.24
N GLN A 130 28.91 23.30 -15.39
CA GLN A 130 27.70 23.27 -16.20
C GLN A 130 27.43 21.88 -16.80
N GLY A 131 28.47 21.23 -17.33
CA GLY A 131 28.36 19.87 -17.87
C GLY A 131 28.02 18.84 -16.80
N ILE A 132 28.65 18.96 -15.62
CA ILE A 132 28.34 18.14 -14.44
C ILE A 132 26.88 18.34 -14.03
N THR A 133 26.44 19.59 -13.90
CA THR A 133 25.05 19.94 -13.53
C THR A 133 24.06 19.32 -14.49
N ALA A 134 24.30 19.44 -15.81
CA ALA A 134 23.45 18.85 -16.82
C ALA A 134 23.35 17.32 -16.69
N LYS A 135 24.49 16.64 -16.45
CA LYS A 135 24.53 15.18 -16.23
C LYS A 135 23.74 14.76 -14.99
N LEU A 136 23.86 15.50 -13.87
CA LEU A 136 23.11 15.20 -12.64
C LEU A 136 21.60 15.45 -12.79
N LEU A 137 21.22 16.55 -13.44
CA LEU A 137 19.81 16.85 -13.71
C LEU A 137 19.19 15.83 -14.68
N GLN A 138 19.95 15.33 -15.64
CA GLN A 138 19.52 14.26 -16.52
C GLN A 138 19.26 12.97 -15.73
N LEU A 139 20.16 12.57 -14.82
CA LEU A 139 19.94 11.42 -13.94
C LEU A 139 18.71 11.60 -13.06
N LYS A 140 18.49 12.80 -12.52
CA LYS A 140 17.30 13.14 -11.73
C LYS A 140 16.02 12.98 -12.55
N LYS A 141 16.00 13.50 -13.78
CA LYS A 141 14.84 13.36 -14.70
C LYS A 141 14.54 11.90 -15.04
N GLU A 142 15.58 11.13 -15.34
CA GLU A 142 15.43 9.70 -15.64
C GLU A 142 14.88 8.92 -14.44
N TYR A 143 15.33 9.24 -13.23
CA TYR A 143 14.74 8.69 -12.01
C TYR A 143 13.26 9.04 -11.92
N SER A 144 12.91 10.33 -12.05
CA SER A 144 11.53 10.79 -11.89
C SER A 144 10.58 10.06 -12.84
N ASN A 145 10.99 9.88 -14.10
CA ASN A 145 10.22 9.12 -15.08
C ASN A 145 10.04 7.65 -14.68
N ALA A 146 11.11 6.97 -14.29
CA ALA A 146 11.05 5.57 -13.87
C ALA A 146 10.18 5.40 -12.60
N TYR A 147 10.36 6.29 -11.63
CA TYR A 147 9.60 6.30 -10.38
C TYR A 147 8.10 6.56 -10.61
N ILE A 148 7.75 7.55 -11.44
CA ILE A 148 6.35 7.84 -11.80
C ILE A 148 5.74 6.64 -12.53
N ALA A 149 6.45 6.00 -13.47
CA ALA A 149 5.94 4.83 -14.16
C ALA A 149 5.63 3.67 -13.19
N MET A 150 6.55 3.37 -12.26
CA MET A 150 6.32 2.37 -11.20
C MET A 150 5.17 2.77 -10.27
N HIS A 151 5.07 4.05 -9.91
CA HIS A 151 4.00 4.57 -9.06
C HIS A 151 2.64 4.42 -9.73
N THR A 152 2.50 4.86 -10.98
CA THR A 152 1.27 4.75 -11.78
C THR A 152 0.86 3.29 -11.97
N LYS A 153 1.83 2.38 -12.10
CA LYS A 153 1.53 0.94 -12.14
C LYS A 153 1.04 0.41 -10.79
N ALA A 154 1.63 0.86 -9.69
CA ALA A 154 1.38 0.34 -8.34
C ALA A 154 0.22 1.00 -7.58
N ARG A 155 -0.34 2.09 -8.10
CA ARG A 155 -1.40 2.89 -7.46
C ARG A 155 -2.60 3.04 -8.37
N LEU A 156 -3.78 3.04 -7.77
CA LEU A 156 -5.02 3.28 -8.49
C LEU A 156 -5.11 4.76 -8.89
N GLY A 157 -5.38 4.99 -10.18
CA GLY A 157 -5.78 6.29 -10.69
C GLY A 157 -7.23 6.61 -10.32
N VAL A 158 -7.70 7.80 -10.70
CA VAL A 158 -9.06 8.28 -10.36
C VAL A 158 -10.15 7.32 -10.85
N ASN A 159 -10.03 6.79 -12.07
CA ASN A 159 -11.02 5.87 -12.62
C ASN A 159 -11.01 4.52 -11.91
N ASP A 160 -9.82 3.99 -11.62
CA ASP A 160 -9.68 2.71 -10.94
C ASP A 160 -10.10 2.79 -9.46
N ASP A 161 -9.90 3.94 -8.82
CA ASP A 161 -10.42 4.21 -7.47
C ASP A 161 -11.96 4.20 -7.44
N LYS A 162 -12.61 4.80 -8.46
CA LYS A 162 -14.07 4.68 -8.63
C LYS A 162 -14.50 3.24 -8.85
N ARG A 163 -13.76 2.47 -9.66
CA ARG A 163 -14.04 1.03 -9.86
C ARG A 163 -13.90 0.25 -8.56
N LYS A 164 -12.86 0.51 -7.76
CA LYS A 164 -12.70 -0.07 -6.42
C LYS A 164 -13.90 0.27 -5.53
N ALA A 165 -14.31 1.54 -5.49
CA ALA A 165 -15.45 1.98 -4.69
C ALA A 165 -16.76 1.31 -5.14
N ALA A 166 -16.95 1.14 -6.46
CA ALA A 166 -18.08 0.40 -7.01
C ALA A 166 -18.04 -1.08 -6.58
N LEU A 167 -16.88 -1.75 -6.72
CA LEU A 167 -16.71 -3.14 -6.30
C LEU A 167 -16.97 -3.34 -4.81
N LEU A 168 -16.51 -2.42 -3.94
CA LEU A 168 -16.74 -2.50 -2.50
C LEU A 168 -18.24 -2.47 -2.12
N ASN A 169 -19.07 -1.83 -2.94
CA ASN A 169 -20.51 -1.71 -2.73
C ASN A 169 -21.33 -2.60 -3.68
N ASP A 170 -20.67 -3.50 -4.41
CA ASP A 170 -21.26 -4.31 -5.47
C ASP A 170 -22.32 -5.28 -4.93
N SER A 171 -23.40 -5.47 -5.70
CA SER A 171 -24.49 -6.37 -5.33
C SER A 171 -24.02 -7.82 -5.15
N ARG A 172 -23.00 -8.27 -5.90
CA ARG A 172 -22.41 -9.61 -5.75
C ARG A 172 -21.77 -9.79 -4.38
N ILE A 173 -21.08 -8.77 -3.84
CA ILE A 173 -20.56 -8.81 -2.46
C ILE A 173 -21.72 -8.89 -1.46
N GLN A 174 -22.81 -8.15 -1.68
CA GLN A 174 -23.98 -8.20 -0.80
C GLN A 174 -24.64 -9.59 -0.82
N THR A 175 -24.77 -10.21 -2.00
CA THR A 175 -25.25 -11.58 -2.17
C THR A 175 -24.36 -12.58 -1.43
N LEU A 176 -23.04 -12.52 -1.61
CA LEU A 176 -22.09 -13.40 -0.93
C LEU A 176 -22.12 -13.19 0.60
N ASN A 177 -22.22 -11.95 1.08
CA ASN A 177 -22.37 -11.66 2.51
C ASN A 177 -23.64 -12.31 3.08
N LYS A 178 -24.77 -12.21 2.37
CA LYS A 178 -26.02 -12.85 2.77
C LYS A 178 -25.91 -14.37 2.80
N LEU A 179 -25.32 -14.97 1.77
CA LEU A 179 -25.10 -16.42 1.72
C LEU A 179 -24.10 -16.90 2.76
N SER A 180 -23.15 -16.05 3.17
CA SER A 180 -22.09 -16.42 4.11
C SER A 180 -22.65 -16.97 5.42
N VAL A 181 -23.85 -16.56 5.86
CA VAL A 181 -24.49 -17.04 7.10
C VAL A 181 -24.83 -18.54 7.10
N ILE A 182 -24.79 -19.19 5.94
CA ILE A 182 -24.93 -20.64 5.78
C ILE A 182 -23.59 -21.28 6.14
N ASP A 183 -23.57 -22.22 7.07
CA ASP A 183 -22.32 -22.76 7.64
C ASP A 183 -21.43 -23.50 6.62
N LEU A 184 -22.03 -23.98 5.54
CA LEU A 184 -21.33 -24.63 4.42
C LEU A 184 -20.47 -23.65 3.60
N MET A 185 -20.79 -22.35 3.60
CA MET A 185 -20.15 -21.39 2.68
C MET A 185 -18.73 -21.02 3.13
N PRO A 186 -17.76 -20.87 2.19
CA PRO A 186 -16.37 -20.57 2.51
C PRO A 186 -16.17 -19.09 2.88
N ARG A 187 -16.65 -18.67 4.05
CA ARG A 187 -16.64 -17.27 4.54
C ARG A 187 -15.26 -16.61 4.44
N GLN A 188 -14.20 -17.36 4.71
CA GLN A 188 -12.83 -16.87 4.65
C GLN A 188 -12.45 -16.38 3.25
N GLN A 189 -12.90 -17.06 2.20
CA GLN A 189 -12.64 -16.66 0.81
C GLN A 189 -13.14 -15.24 0.52
N LEU A 190 -14.36 -14.92 0.98
CA LEU A 190 -14.95 -13.59 0.83
C LEU A 190 -14.22 -12.54 1.67
N GLY A 191 -13.86 -12.88 2.91
CA GLY A 191 -13.09 -11.98 3.78
C GLY A 191 -11.72 -11.64 3.20
N ASP A 192 -11.00 -12.64 2.70
CA ASP A 192 -9.69 -12.45 2.06
C ASP A 192 -9.81 -11.59 0.78
N PHE A 193 -10.86 -11.80 0.00
CA PHE A 193 -11.18 -10.96 -1.16
C PHE A 193 -11.42 -9.49 -0.76
N GLN A 194 -12.28 -9.25 0.23
CA GLN A 194 -12.60 -7.89 0.72
C GLN A 194 -11.36 -7.18 1.27
N ASN A 195 -10.53 -7.91 2.04
CA ASN A 195 -9.28 -7.38 2.58
C ASN A 195 -8.29 -7.00 1.46
N ARG A 196 -8.14 -7.86 0.43
CA ARG A 196 -7.33 -7.56 -0.75
C ARG A 196 -7.84 -6.31 -1.48
N LEU A 197 -9.15 -6.19 -1.67
CA LEU A 197 -9.77 -5.06 -2.37
C LEU A 197 -9.52 -3.75 -1.61
N ALA A 198 -9.77 -3.77 -0.30
CA ALA A 198 -9.53 -2.65 0.60
C ALA A 198 -8.05 -2.23 0.62
N GLY A 199 -7.13 -3.19 0.57
CA GLY A 199 -5.69 -2.99 0.57
C GLY A 199 -5.11 -2.30 -0.68
N LEU A 200 -5.85 -2.24 -1.79
CA LEU A 200 -5.40 -1.53 -3.00
C LEU A 200 -5.28 -0.03 -2.72
N LYS A 201 -4.10 0.55 -2.94
CA LYS A 201 -3.82 1.96 -2.62
C LYS A 201 -4.03 2.87 -3.82
N SER A 202 -4.72 3.98 -3.60
CA SER A 202 -4.97 5.02 -4.61
C SER A 202 -4.00 6.18 -4.43
N CYS A 203 -3.51 6.75 -5.53
CA CYS A 203 -2.74 7.99 -5.52
C CYS A 203 -2.66 8.54 -6.94
N PHE A 204 -3.23 9.72 -7.14
CA PHE A 204 -3.29 10.39 -8.45
C PHE A 204 -2.81 11.86 -8.39
N ALA A 205 -2.26 12.28 -7.23
CA ALA A 205 -1.77 13.64 -7.00
C ALA A 205 -0.28 13.81 -7.34
N LEU A 206 0.46 12.72 -7.62
CA LEU A 206 1.89 12.78 -7.92
C LEU A 206 2.14 13.45 -9.26
N THR A 207 2.94 14.52 -9.24
CA THR A 207 3.48 15.18 -10.43
C THR A 207 5.01 15.14 -10.43
N GLU A 208 5.63 15.41 -11.59
CA GLU A 208 7.08 15.51 -11.70
C GLU A 208 7.65 16.60 -10.77
N GLN A 209 6.95 17.74 -10.64
CA GLN A 209 7.34 18.83 -9.74
C GLN A 209 7.38 18.39 -8.27
N ASN A 210 6.52 17.46 -7.85
CA ASN A 210 6.59 16.94 -6.48
C ASN A 210 7.90 16.20 -6.21
N LEU A 211 8.54 15.65 -7.24
CA LEU A 211 9.81 14.96 -7.13
C LEU A 211 11.01 15.90 -7.12
N ASP A 212 10.82 17.20 -7.36
CA ASP A 212 11.95 18.14 -7.37
C ASP A 212 12.60 18.29 -6.00
N SER A 213 11.81 18.26 -4.92
CA SER A 213 12.29 18.40 -3.55
C SER A 213 12.62 17.07 -2.87
N THR A 214 11.97 15.97 -3.27
CA THR A 214 12.14 14.64 -2.66
C THR A 214 11.96 13.54 -3.69
N PRO A 215 12.78 12.46 -3.67
CA PRO A 215 12.65 11.36 -4.62
C PRO A 215 11.49 10.40 -4.33
N VAL A 216 10.68 10.68 -3.31
CA VAL A 216 9.54 9.85 -2.89
C VAL A 216 8.26 10.68 -2.98
N CYS A 217 7.19 10.07 -3.50
CA CYS A 217 5.87 10.67 -3.58
C CYS A 217 5.43 11.21 -2.21
N PRO A 218 5.23 12.53 -2.05
CA PRO A 218 4.90 13.14 -0.76
C PRO A 218 3.45 12.84 -0.35
N HIS A 219 2.61 12.40 -1.27
CA HIS A 219 1.18 12.15 -1.03
C HIS A 219 0.91 10.76 -0.44
N CYS A 220 1.64 9.73 -0.88
CA CYS A 220 1.40 8.35 -0.45
C CYS A 220 2.65 7.59 0.01
N GLY A 221 3.84 8.21 -0.01
CA GLY A 221 5.08 7.59 0.47
C GLY A 221 5.51 6.34 -0.29
N PHE A 222 5.13 6.20 -1.56
CA PHE A 222 5.40 4.98 -2.35
C PHE A 222 6.89 4.64 -2.40
N ARG A 223 7.23 3.40 -2.01
CA ARG A 223 8.60 2.86 -2.07
C ARG A 223 8.60 1.57 -2.88
N PRO A 224 9.17 1.55 -4.10
CA PRO A 224 9.09 0.37 -4.96
C PRO A 224 9.54 -0.94 -4.31
N LEU A 225 10.60 -0.89 -3.51
CA LEU A 225 11.13 -2.04 -2.74
C LEU A 225 10.13 -2.75 -1.82
N LEU A 226 9.07 -2.06 -1.40
CA LEU A 226 8.08 -2.58 -0.44
C LEU A 226 6.72 -2.89 -1.08
N ASN A 227 6.62 -2.84 -2.43
CA ASN A 227 5.33 -2.91 -3.12
C ASN A 227 5.33 -4.01 -4.18
N GLU A 228 4.81 -5.18 -3.81
CA GLU A 228 4.57 -6.32 -4.72
C GLU A 228 3.60 -5.98 -5.87
N SER A 229 2.74 -4.96 -5.67
CA SER A 229 1.75 -4.52 -6.67
C SER A 229 2.36 -4.01 -7.98
N ILE A 230 3.67 -3.77 -8.03
CA ILE A 230 4.38 -3.38 -9.27
C ILE A 230 4.35 -4.51 -10.31
N MET A 231 4.33 -5.77 -9.91
CA MET A 231 4.45 -6.88 -10.86
C MET A 231 3.20 -6.99 -11.74
N ILE A 232 2.03 -7.01 -11.12
CA ILE A 232 0.73 -7.18 -11.81
C ILE A 232 0.17 -5.82 -12.24
N GLY A 233 0.37 -4.78 -11.44
CA GLY A 233 -0.25 -3.48 -11.64
C GLY A 233 -1.65 -3.39 -11.01
N ALA A 234 -1.96 -2.24 -10.42
CA ALA A 234 -3.13 -2.04 -9.60
C ALA A 234 -4.44 -2.09 -10.41
N ASN A 235 -4.45 -1.58 -11.65
CA ASN A 235 -5.60 -1.68 -12.55
C ASN A 235 -5.90 -3.15 -12.93
N GLN A 236 -4.90 -3.90 -13.39
CA GLN A 236 -5.07 -5.33 -13.70
C GLN A 236 -5.52 -6.12 -12.48
N MET A 237 -5.09 -5.73 -11.27
CA MET A 237 -5.56 -6.34 -10.05
C MET A 237 -7.06 -6.13 -9.84
N ILE A 238 -7.57 -4.90 -10.03
CA ILE A 238 -9.02 -4.62 -9.97
C ILE A 238 -9.81 -5.45 -10.98
N GLU A 239 -9.34 -5.54 -12.22
CA GLU A 239 -9.99 -6.35 -13.27
C GLU A 239 -10.07 -7.82 -12.89
N ARG A 240 -8.97 -8.38 -12.37
CA ARG A 240 -8.96 -9.76 -11.88
C ARG A 240 -9.90 -9.96 -10.71
N MET A 241 -10.00 -8.99 -9.81
CA MET A 241 -10.90 -9.06 -8.67
C MET A 241 -12.38 -9.01 -9.08
N ASP A 242 -12.71 -8.25 -10.12
CA ASP A 242 -14.06 -8.24 -10.69
C ASP A 242 -14.45 -9.63 -11.23
N THR A 243 -13.56 -10.27 -12.01
CA THR A 243 -13.78 -11.65 -12.51
C THR A 243 -13.77 -12.70 -11.39
N GLU A 244 -12.92 -12.53 -10.37
CA GLU A 244 -12.86 -13.39 -9.18
C GLU A 244 -14.18 -13.34 -8.41
N LEU A 245 -14.84 -12.18 -8.37
CA LEU A 245 -16.13 -12.01 -7.72
C LEU A 245 -17.24 -12.78 -8.45
N ASP A 246 -17.28 -12.72 -9.79
CA ASP A 246 -18.20 -13.54 -10.60
C ASP A 246 -17.98 -15.04 -10.37
N ALA A 247 -16.72 -15.48 -10.41
CA ALA A 247 -16.36 -16.86 -10.16
C ALA A 247 -16.75 -17.33 -8.75
N MET A 248 -16.66 -16.43 -7.75
CA MET A 248 -17.07 -16.73 -6.38
C MET A 248 -18.59 -16.93 -6.27
N VAL A 249 -19.38 -16.03 -6.86
CA VAL A 249 -20.85 -16.16 -6.90
C VAL A 249 -21.26 -17.46 -7.60
N ALA A 250 -20.67 -17.75 -8.76
CA ALA A 250 -20.94 -18.98 -9.49
C ALA A 250 -20.56 -20.23 -8.67
N GLY A 251 -19.37 -20.24 -8.06
CA GLY A 251 -18.89 -21.37 -7.25
C GLY A 251 -19.75 -21.65 -6.01
N TRP A 252 -20.20 -20.59 -5.32
CA TRP A 252 -21.10 -20.72 -4.17
C TRP A 252 -22.48 -21.20 -4.61
N SER A 253 -23.00 -20.70 -5.73
CA SER A 253 -24.27 -21.14 -6.31
C SER A 253 -24.24 -22.64 -6.66
N VAL A 254 -23.17 -23.10 -7.31
CA VAL A 254 -22.95 -24.52 -7.62
C VAL A 254 -22.86 -25.36 -6.35
N THR A 255 -22.16 -24.88 -5.33
CA THR A 255 -22.03 -25.57 -4.04
C THR A 255 -23.40 -25.75 -3.37
N ILE A 256 -24.20 -24.69 -3.31
CA ILE A 256 -25.56 -24.74 -2.74
C ILE A 256 -26.43 -25.68 -3.56
N LEU A 257 -26.45 -25.55 -4.89
CA LEU A 257 -27.26 -26.41 -5.77
C LEU A 257 -26.88 -27.89 -5.63
N GLY A 258 -25.59 -28.20 -5.54
CA GLY A 258 -25.12 -29.56 -5.33
C GLY A 258 -25.64 -30.17 -4.03
N ASN A 259 -25.63 -29.39 -2.94
CA ASN A 259 -26.14 -29.84 -1.65
C ASN A 259 -27.66 -29.91 -1.61
N LEU A 260 -28.37 -29.00 -2.30
CA LEU A 260 -29.82 -29.06 -2.42
C LEU A 260 -30.29 -30.26 -3.24
N LYS A 261 -29.52 -30.69 -4.25
CA LYS A 261 -29.84 -31.85 -5.10
C LYS A 261 -29.50 -33.19 -4.44
N ASP A 262 -28.82 -33.19 -3.29
CA ASP A 262 -28.55 -34.40 -2.52
C ASP A 262 -29.87 -35.03 -2.03
N PRO A 263 -30.06 -36.36 -2.14
CA PRO A 263 -31.29 -37.03 -1.73
C PRO A 263 -31.70 -36.80 -0.27
N ILE A 264 -30.74 -36.63 0.64
CA ILE A 264 -31.02 -36.40 2.06
C ILE A 264 -31.54 -34.97 2.26
N THR A 265 -30.91 -33.99 1.61
CA THR A 265 -31.38 -32.59 1.65
C THR A 265 -32.73 -32.43 0.96
N GLN A 266 -32.98 -33.13 -0.14
CA GLN A 266 -34.29 -33.15 -0.80
C GLN A 266 -35.40 -33.64 0.13
N ALA A 267 -35.14 -34.66 0.96
CA ALA A 267 -36.12 -35.10 1.96
C ALA A 267 -36.41 -34.03 3.02
N ASN A 268 -35.43 -33.16 3.34
CA ASN A 268 -35.63 -32.03 4.26
C ASN A 268 -36.48 -30.90 3.63
N MET A 269 -36.54 -30.80 2.29
CA MET A 269 -37.41 -29.82 1.62
C MET A 269 -38.89 -30.07 1.94
N ASP A 270 -39.28 -31.32 2.18
CA ASP A 270 -40.65 -31.68 2.59
C ASP A 270 -41.00 -31.21 4.01
N LEU A 271 -40.00 -30.83 4.81
CA LEU A 271 -40.19 -30.33 6.17
C LEU A 271 -40.29 -28.79 6.23
N LEU A 272 -40.06 -28.11 5.10
CA LEU A 272 -40.21 -26.66 4.99
C LEU A 272 -41.68 -26.27 4.78
N ARG A 273 -42.00 -25.01 5.09
CA ARG A 273 -43.29 -24.42 4.72
C ARG A 273 -43.36 -24.23 3.21
N SER A 274 -44.57 -24.26 2.63
CA SER A 274 -44.77 -24.09 1.19
C SER A 274 -44.10 -22.83 0.64
N ASP A 275 -44.22 -21.74 1.39
CA ASP A 275 -43.77 -20.41 0.97
C ASP A 275 -42.23 -20.30 0.97
N ASP A 276 -41.56 -21.09 1.81
CA ASP A 276 -40.09 -21.19 1.87
C ASP A 276 -39.56 -22.20 0.85
N ARG A 277 -40.35 -23.24 0.53
CA ARG A 277 -39.99 -24.31 -0.40
C ARG A 277 -40.03 -23.86 -1.86
N GLN A 278 -41.06 -23.13 -2.27
CA GLN A 278 -41.25 -22.72 -3.68
C GLN A 278 -40.05 -21.95 -4.27
N PRO A 279 -39.48 -20.94 -3.59
CA PRO A 279 -38.29 -20.23 -4.09
C PRO A 279 -37.08 -21.14 -4.28
N LEU A 280 -36.88 -22.10 -3.36
CA LEU A 280 -35.78 -23.08 -3.45
C LEU A 280 -35.96 -24.05 -4.63
N GLU A 281 -37.18 -24.51 -4.88
CA GLU A 281 -37.47 -25.36 -6.05
C GLU A 281 -37.24 -24.62 -7.38
N LEU A 282 -37.62 -23.34 -7.44
CA LEU A 282 -37.32 -22.48 -8.58
C LEU A 282 -35.81 -22.36 -8.79
N PHE A 283 -35.03 -22.12 -7.73
CA PHE A 283 -33.57 -22.07 -7.81
C PHE A 283 -32.96 -23.39 -8.30
N ILE A 284 -33.44 -24.54 -7.79
CA ILE A 284 -32.96 -25.87 -8.22
C ILE A 284 -33.21 -26.09 -9.72
N ARG A 285 -34.33 -25.58 -10.24
CA ARG A 285 -34.72 -25.70 -11.65
C ARG A 285 -33.98 -24.72 -12.55
N SER A 286 -33.90 -23.44 -12.16
CA SER A 286 -33.23 -22.39 -12.96
C SER A 286 -31.71 -22.54 -12.94
N GLY A 287 -31.15 -22.96 -11.80
CA GLY A 287 -29.72 -22.90 -11.53
C GLY A 287 -29.20 -21.50 -11.18
N GLU A 288 -30.09 -20.51 -11.10
CA GLU A 288 -29.75 -19.10 -10.88
C GLU A 288 -30.33 -18.60 -9.56
N LEU A 289 -29.49 -17.95 -8.76
CA LEU A 289 -29.92 -17.32 -7.50
C LEU A 289 -30.99 -16.26 -7.79
N PRO A 290 -31.99 -16.10 -6.92
CA PRO A 290 -32.98 -15.05 -7.10
C PRO A 290 -32.35 -13.66 -6.96
N GLU A 291 -32.78 -12.73 -7.81
CA GLU A 291 -32.39 -11.32 -7.76
C GLU A 291 -33.62 -10.43 -7.53
N PRO A 292 -33.68 -9.66 -6.42
CA PRO A 292 -32.71 -9.61 -5.32
C PRO A 292 -32.78 -10.86 -4.43
N LEU A 293 -31.63 -11.22 -3.85
CA LEU A 293 -31.57 -12.29 -2.86
C LEU A 293 -32.25 -11.82 -1.56
N ASP A 294 -33.47 -12.29 -1.31
CA ASP A 294 -34.24 -11.92 -0.13
C ASP A 294 -33.81 -12.73 1.13
N ASN A 295 -34.13 -12.20 2.31
CA ASN A 295 -33.73 -12.83 3.57
C ASN A 295 -34.49 -14.12 3.88
N ASN A 296 -35.72 -14.28 3.37
CA ASN A 296 -36.52 -15.48 3.58
C ASN A 296 -35.91 -16.65 2.80
N PHE A 297 -35.48 -16.43 1.56
CA PHE A 297 -34.74 -17.38 0.75
C PHE A 297 -33.45 -17.84 1.44
N VAL A 298 -32.67 -16.91 1.99
CA VAL A 298 -31.44 -17.23 2.74
C VAL A 298 -31.77 -18.02 4.01
N HIS A 299 -32.85 -17.69 4.70
CA HIS A 299 -33.30 -18.43 5.88
C HIS A 299 -33.70 -19.86 5.52
N ALA A 300 -34.49 -20.03 4.46
CA ALA A 300 -34.90 -21.33 3.94
C ALA A 300 -33.70 -22.19 3.51
N LEU A 301 -32.71 -21.59 2.83
CA LEU A 301 -31.44 -22.26 2.51
C LEU A 301 -30.69 -22.72 3.76
N LYS A 302 -30.55 -21.83 4.74
CA LYS A 302 -29.87 -22.16 5.99
C LYS A 302 -30.58 -23.29 6.73
N GLU A 303 -31.91 -23.23 6.77
CA GLU A 303 -32.75 -24.21 7.43
C GLU A 303 -32.59 -25.59 6.79
N VAL A 304 -32.80 -25.71 5.48
CA VAL A 304 -32.74 -27.01 4.80
C VAL A 304 -31.35 -27.63 4.82
N LEU A 305 -30.30 -26.80 4.71
CA LEU A 305 -28.90 -27.23 4.74
C LEU A 305 -28.37 -27.48 6.16
N SER A 306 -29.13 -27.15 7.21
CA SER A 306 -28.71 -27.40 8.60
C SER A 306 -28.85 -28.86 9.04
N GLY A 307 -29.47 -29.71 8.20
CA GLY A 307 -29.77 -31.10 8.51
C GLY A 307 -30.99 -31.22 9.43
N LEU A 308 -32.17 -30.90 8.90
CA LEU A 308 -33.42 -30.96 9.66
C LEU A 308 -33.73 -32.36 10.17
N VAL A 309 -34.34 -32.42 11.36
CA VAL A 309 -34.73 -33.68 12.00
C VAL A 309 -36.24 -33.77 12.08
N LYS A 310 -36.83 -34.66 11.27
CA LYS A 310 -38.25 -34.97 11.34
C LYS A 310 -38.59 -35.68 12.66
N VAL A 311 -39.60 -35.19 13.36
CA VAL A 311 -40.20 -35.85 14.53
C VAL A 311 -41.66 -36.14 14.21
N SER A 312 -41.96 -37.39 13.90
CA SER A 312 -43.33 -37.82 13.65
C SER A 312 -44.10 -37.98 14.96
N VAL A 313 -45.29 -37.40 15.04
CA VAL A 313 -46.25 -37.56 16.14
C VAL A 313 -47.48 -38.28 15.62
N LYS A 314 -47.75 -39.48 16.13
CA LYS A 314 -48.98 -40.20 15.80
C LYS A 314 -50.14 -39.65 16.64
N ALA A 315 -51.29 -39.42 16.02
CA ALA A 315 -52.47 -38.89 16.70
C ALA A 315 -52.87 -39.71 17.95
N LYS A 316 -52.75 -41.05 17.90
CA LYS A 316 -53.05 -41.93 19.03
C LYS A 316 -52.10 -41.78 20.22
N ASP A 317 -50.82 -41.52 19.94
CA ASP A 317 -49.81 -41.38 20.99
C ASP A 317 -49.94 -40.00 21.66
N LEU A 318 -50.28 -38.97 20.88
CA LEU A 318 -50.67 -37.67 21.40
C LEU A 318 -51.95 -37.75 22.26
N GLU A 319 -52.97 -38.47 21.79
CA GLU A 319 -54.21 -38.69 22.55
C GLU A 319 -53.95 -39.36 23.91
N LYS A 320 -53.10 -40.40 23.93
CA LYS A 320 -52.65 -41.05 25.18
C LYS A 320 -51.88 -40.11 26.08
N ALA A 321 -50.96 -39.32 25.54
CA ALA A 321 -50.16 -38.37 26.33
C ALA A 321 -51.03 -37.29 27.01
N LEU A 322 -52.11 -36.89 26.34
CA LEU A 322 -53.08 -35.91 26.84
C LEU A 322 -54.19 -36.53 27.70
N GLN A 323 -54.25 -37.86 27.84
CA GLN A 323 -55.31 -38.54 28.58
C GLN A 323 -55.24 -38.21 30.08
N VAL A 324 -56.38 -37.81 30.64
CA VAL A 324 -56.51 -37.48 32.06
C VAL A 324 -56.92 -38.72 32.83
N HIS A 325 -56.10 -39.11 33.82
CA HIS A 325 -56.44 -40.19 34.74
C HIS A 325 -56.99 -39.57 36.04
N GLY A 326 -58.30 -39.67 36.26
CA GLY A 326 -58.93 -39.30 37.53
C GLY A 326 -59.64 -37.94 37.61
N GLY A 327 -60.39 -37.53 36.58
CA GLY A 327 -61.27 -36.35 36.62
C GLY A 327 -61.03 -35.36 35.49
N ALA A 328 -61.41 -34.09 35.69
CA ALA A 328 -61.14 -33.01 34.73
C ALA A 328 -59.76 -32.39 35.01
N ALA A 329 -59.04 -32.02 33.96
CA ALA A 329 -57.77 -31.30 34.06
C ALA A 329 -57.97 -29.79 33.84
N THR A 330 -57.15 -28.99 34.52
CA THR A 330 -57.08 -27.54 34.29
C THR A 330 -56.36 -27.23 32.97
N PRO A 331 -56.58 -26.04 32.37
CA PRO A 331 -55.84 -25.62 31.18
C PRO A 331 -54.32 -25.63 31.34
N GLY A 332 -53.82 -25.31 32.55
CA GLY A 332 -52.38 -25.33 32.84
C GLY A 332 -51.80 -26.76 32.83
N GLU A 333 -52.52 -27.72 33.42
CA GLU A 333 -52.11 -29.13 33.42
C GLU A 333 -52.08 -29.72 32.01
N MET A 334 -53.02 -29.35 31.15
CA MET A 334 -53.05 -29.81 29.75
C MET A 334 -51.87 -29.26 28.94
N LYS A 335 -51.52 -27.97 29.10
CA LYS A 335 -50.34 -27.38 28.46
C LYS A 335 -49.06 -28.09 28.91
N ARG A 336 -48.89 -28.29 30.22
CA ARG A 336 -47.70 -28.95 30.78
C ARG A 336 -47.53 -30.37 30.24
N ARG A 337 -48.60 -31.16 30.14
CA ARG A 337 -48.56 -32.52 29.57
C ARG A 337 -48.15 -32.51 28.10
N PHE A 338 -48.65 -31.55 27.32
CA PHE A 338 -48.24 -31.39 25.93
C PHE A 338 -46.75 -31.03 25.82
N GLU A 339 -46.29 -30.05 26.60
CA GLU A 339 -44.87 -29.66 26.66
C GLU A 339 -43.98 -30.84 27.05
N GLU A 340 -44.29 -31.57 28.13
CA GLU A 340 -43.54 -32.76 28.57
C GLU A 340 -43.46 -33.85 27.49
N TYR A 341 -44.54 -34.06 26.74
CA TYR A 341 -44.56 -35.02 25.63
C TYR A 341 -43.65 -34.58 24.47
N ILE A 342 -43.72 -33.31 24.07
CA ILE A 342 -42.85 -32.75 23.03
C ILE A 342 -41.38 -32.79 23.48
N ASP A 343 -41.08 -32.45 24.72
CA ASP A 343 -39.72 -32.49 25.28
C ASP A 343 -39.16 -33.91 25.27
N GLN A 344 -39.98 -34.93 25.57
CA GLN A 344 -39.55 -36.33 25.47
C GLN A 344 -39.21 -36.75 24.04
N LEU A 345 -40.02 -36.34 23.05
CA LEU A 345 -39.79 -36.69 21.63
C LEU A 345 -38.60 -35.97 21.01
N THR A 346 -38.27 -34.79 21.54
CA THR A 346 -37.20 -33.92 21.06
C THR A 346 -35.94 -33.99 21.92
N LYS A 347 -35.95 -34.78 23.00
CA LYS A 347 -34.83 -34.96 23.91
C LYS A 347 -33.53 -35.34 23.17
N GLY A 348 -32.48 -34.58 23.44
CA GLY A 348 -31.15 -34.80 22.85
C GLY A 348 -31.01 -34.34 21.39
N LYS A 349 -32.03 -33.70 20.81
CA LYS A 349 -31.98 -33.07 19.48
C LYS A 349 -31.79 -31.57 19.64
N ASP A 350 -31.21 -30.94 18.62
CA ASP A 350 -31.15 -29.49 18.53
C ASP A 350 -32.56 -28.94 18.19
N PRO A 351 -33.21 -28.19 19.09
CA PRO A 351 -34.56 -27.66 18.85
C PRO A 351 -34.64 -26.80 17.58
N ALA A 352 -33.55 -26.14 17.18
CA ALA A 352 -33.53 -25.31 15.97
C ALA A 352 -33.74 -26.14 14.69
N LYS A 353 -33.33 -27.42 14.71
CA LYS A 353 -33.37 -28.34 13.56
C LYS A 353 -34.59 -29.26 13.56
N VAL A 354 -35.34 -29.35 14.66
CA VAL A 354 -36.48 -30.27 14.77
C VAL A 354 -37.70 -29.71 14.04
N ARG A 355 -38.34 -30.55 13.22
CA ARG A 355 -39.65 -30.27 12.60
C ARG A 355 -40.64 -31.37 12.98
N ILE A 356 -41.66 -31.01 13.74
CA ILE A 356 -42.68 -31.95 14.22
C ILE A 356 -43.78 -32.09 13.18
N VAL A 357 -44.05 -33.32 12.76
CA VAL A 357 -45.08 -33.65 11.76
C VAL A 357 -46.13 -34.56 12.39
N ILE A 358 -47.39 -34.17 12.36
CA ILE A 358 -48.49 -35.02 12.86
C ILE A 358 -48.87 -36.01 11.75
N GLU A 359 -48.69 -37.30 12.03
CA GLU A 359 -49.14 -38.37 11.14
C GLU A 359 -50.64 -38.58 11.34
N SER A 360 -51.44 -38.02 10.43
CA SER A 360 -52.79 -38.52 10.17
C SER A 360 -52.67 -39.83 9.41
N LYS A 361 -53.38 -40.89 9.83
CA LYS A 361 -53.47 -42.13 9.06
C LYS A 361 -53.76 -41.79 7.59
N GLY A 362 -52.95 -42.34 6.70
CA GLY A 362 -53.02 -42.09 5.27
C GLY A 362 -54.42 -42.30 4.70
N GLU A 363 -54.71 -41.52 3.67
CA GLU A 363 -55.43 -42.04 2.50
C GLU A 363 -54.49 -42.96 1.71
#